data_AF-A0AAN4UNH1-F1
#
_entry.id   AF-A0AAN4UNH1-F1
#
_cell.length_a   1.000
_cell.length_b   1.000
_cell.length_c   1.000
_cell.angle_alpha   90.00
_cell.angle_beta   90.00
_cell.angle_gamma   90.00
#
_symmetry.space_group_name_H-M   'P 1'
#
loop_
_entity.id
_entity.type
_entity.pdbx_description
1 polymer ?
#
loop_
_entity_poly.entity_id
_entity_poly.type
_entity_poly.pdbx_seq_one_letter_code
_entity_poly.pdbx_strand_id
1 'polypeptide(L)' 'MRKSVKFDGARIERVLRGEAPTTTLNDEEKTIWSEQFRTALGEPGPKEAVFFGKLRASGKAVGLDADGNIAKAKPLA' A
#
# COMPACT_ATOMS: atom_id res chain seq x y z
N MET A 1 -35.70 9.68 0.54
CA MET A 1 -35.04 8.72 1.45
C MET A 1 -33.65 8.38 0.92
N ARG A 2 -32.57 8.79 1.60
CA ARG A 2 -31.25 8.18 1.32
C ARG A 2 -31.33 6.73 1.76
N LYS A 3 -31.13 5.78 0.84
CA LYS A 3 -30.85 4.39 1.24
C LYS A 3 -29.57 4.44 2.07
N SER A 4 -29.65 4.05 3.34
CA SER A 4 -28.47 3.70 4.12
C SER A 4 -27.83 2.51 3.41
N VAL A 5 -26.76 2.77 2.65
CA VAL A 5 -25.94 1.69 2.11
C VAL A 5 -25.19 1.15 3.31
N LYS A 6 -25.47 -0.10 3.70
CA LYS A 6 -24.80 -0.72 4.84
C LYS A 6 -23.31 -0.86 4.51
N PHE A 7 -22.48 -0.31 5.39
CA PHE A 7 -21.04 -0.55 5.44
C PHE A 7 -20.76 -2.06 5.51
N ASP A 8 -19.88 -2.55 4.63
CA ASP A 8 -19.48 -3.96 4.55
C ASP A 8 -17.95 -4.10 4.54
N GLY A 9 -17.37 -4.30 5.73
CA GLY A 9 -15.92 -4.47 5.90
C GLY A 9 -15.34 -5.64 5.09
N ALA A 10 -16.10 -6.73 4.92
CA ALA A 10 -15.65 -7.88 4.13
C ALA A 10 -15.51 -7.53 2.64
N ARG A 11 -16.27 -6.55 2.14
CA ARG A 11 -16.12 -6.05 0.77
C ARG A 11 -14.83 -5.26 0.61
N ILE A 12 -14.51 -4.37 1.54
CA ILE A 12 -13.26 -3.59 1.53
C ILE A 12 -12.06 -4.54 1.53
N GLU A 13 -12.08 -5.56 2.38
CA GLU A 13 -11.01 -6.56 2.45
C GLU A 13 -10.82 -7.33 1.13
N ARG A 14 -11.91 -7.77 0.49
CA ARG A 14 -11.83 -8.44 -0.83
C ARG A 14 -11.21 -7.53 -1.88
N VAL A 15 -11.58 -6.25 -1.89
CA VAL A 15 -10.99 -5.28 -2.82
C VAL A 15 -9.52 -5.01 -2.50
N LEU A 16 -9.13 -4.94 -1.22
CA LEU A 16 -7.71 -4.81 -0.80
C LEU A 16 -6.86 -6.00 -1.25
N ARG A 17 -7.42 -7.22 -1.21
CA ARG A 17 -6.73 -8.42 -1.70
C ARG A 17 -6.75 -8.55 -3.23
N GLY A 18 -7.39 -7.63 -3.95
CA GLY A 18 -7.55 -7.69 -5.40
C GLY A 18 -8.55 -8.76 -5.87
N GLU A 19 -9.36 -9.30 -4.98
CA GLU A 19 -10.37 -10.34 -5.27
C GLU A 19 -11.65 -9.74 -5.87
N ALA A 20 -11.82 -8.42 -5.79
CA ALA A 20 -12.94 -7.68 -6.35
C ALA A 20 -12.52 -6.28 -6.83
N PRO A 21 -13.20 -5.68 -7.82
CA PRO A 21 -12.87 -4.34 -8.30
C PRO A 21 -13.37 -3.24 -7.34
N THR A 22 -12.66 -2.11 -7.31
CA THR A 22 -13.01 -0.93 -6.50
C THR A 22 -14.35 -0.30 -6.88
N THR A 23 -14.88 -0.60 -8.06
CA THR A 23 -16.22 -0.19 -8.51
C THR A 23 -17.35 -0.81 -7.69
N THR A 24 -17.08 -1.86 -6.92
CA THR A 24 -18.05 -2.51 -6.02
C THR A 24 -18.26 -1.75 -4.70
N LEU A 25 -17.38 -0.79 -4.39
CA LEU A 25 -17.42 0.02 -3.18
C LEU A 25 -18.33 1.22 -3.37
N ASN A 26 -19.11 1.54 -2.34
CA ASN A 26 -19.77 2.84 -2.24
C ASN A 26 -18.77 3.95 -1.84
N ASP A 27 -19.19 5.21 -1.83
CA ASP A 27 -18.26 6.34 -1.60
C ASP A 27 -17.63 6.36 -0.20
N GLU A 28 -18.37 5.92 0.83
CA GLU A 28 -17.84 5.78 2.19
C GLU A 28 -16.81 4.64 2.26
N GLU A 29 -17.15 3.48 1.66
CA GLU A 29 -16.24 2.34 1.57
C GLU A 29 -14.98 2.66 0.76
N LYS A 30 -15.08 3.44 -0.33
CA LYS A 30 -13.93 3.91 -1.12
C LYS A 30 -13.00 4.80 -0.31
N THR A 31 -13.55 5.65 0.56
CA THR A 31 -12.75 6.52 1.43
C THR A 31 -11.93 5.68 2.39
N ILE A 32 -12.55 4.71 3.05
CA ILE A 32 -11.89 3.80 3.99
C ILE A 32 -10.87 2.90 3.26
N TRP A 33 -11.27 2.33 2.13
CA TRP A 33 -10.38 1.54 1.27
C TRP A 33 -9.16 2.34 0.83
N SER A 34 -9.30 3.61 0.43
CA SER A 34 -8.18 4.44 -0.02
C SER A 34 -7.16 4.68 1.09
N GLU A 35 -7.61 4.93 2.31
CA GLU A 35 -6.71 5.08 3.46
C GLU A 35 -5.98 3.78 3.78
N GLN A 36 -6.71 2.65 3.85
CA GLN A 36 -6.09 1.35 4.12
C GLN A 36 -5.14 0.91 3.01
N PHE A 37 -5.51 1.15 1.75
CA PHE A 37 -4.68 0.85 0.59
C PHE A 37 -3.40 1.69 0.59
N ARG A 38 -3.49 2.98 0.94
CA ARG A 38 -2.32 3.86 1.10
C ARG A 38 -1.39 3.36 2.19
N THR A 39 -1.91 2.94 3.35
CA THR A 39 -1.11 2.33 4.41
C THR A 39 -0.46 1.02 3.94
N ALA A 40 -1.22 0.15 3.26
CA ALA A 40 -0.72 -1.12 2.77
C ALA A 40 0.37 -0.97 1.70
N LEU A 41 0.33 0.08 0.87
CA LEU A 41 1.38 0.40 -0.10
C LEU A 41 2.59 1.11 0.53
N GLY A 42 2.39 1.83 1.64
CA GLY A 42 3.45 2.58 2.30
C GLY A 42 4.44 1.69 3.05
N GLU A 43 3.98 0.54 3.54
CA GLU A 43 4.78 -0.38 4.33
C GLU A 43 5.05 -1.69 3.57
N PRO A 44 6.32 -2.13 3.47
CA PRO A 44 6.62 -3.39 2.82
C PRO A 44 6.04 -4.56 3.61
N GLY A 45 5.44 -5.52 2.92
CA GLY A 45 5.06 -6.79 3.53
C GLY A 45 6.28 -7.59 4.02
N PRO A 46 6.09 -8.67 4.81
CA PRO A 46 7.21 -9.41 5.41
C PRO A 46 8.26 -9.92 4.39
N LYS A 47 7.80 -10.40 3.23
CA LYS A 47 8.71 -10.86 2.16
C LYS A 47 9.46 -9.71 1.50
N GLU A 48 8.77 -8.59 1.31
CA GLU A 48 9.35 -7.37 0.73
C GLU A 48 10.38 -6.76 1.67
N ALA A 49 10.11 -6.73 2.97
CA ALA A 49 11.05 -6.28 3.99
C ALA A 49 12.36 -7.09 3.94
N VAL A 50 12.27 -8.42 3.83
CA VAL A 50 13.44 -9.29 3.67
C VAL A 50 14.18 -9.01 2.36
N PHE A 51 13.44 -8.86 1.25
CA PHE A 51 14.02 -8.56 -0.06
C PHE A 51 14.76 -7.21 -0.04
N PHE A 52 14.11 -6.15 0.43
CA PHE A 52 14.69 -4.82 0.51
C PHE A 52 15.86 -4.75 1.49
N GLY A 53 15.82 -5.51 2.60
CA GLY A 53 16.96 -5.67 3.51
C GLY A 53 18.18 -6.25 2.79
N LYS A 54 18.00 -7.35 2.06
CA LYS A 54 19.07 -7.97 1.24
C LYS A 54 19.59 -7.02 0.16
N LEU A 55 18.68 -6.30 -0.50
CA LEU A 55 19.03 -5.34 -1.56
C LEU A 55 19.89 -4.19 -0.99
N ARG A 56 19.52 -3.63 0.17
CA ARG A 56 20.30 -2.58 0.85
C ARG A 56 21.66 -3.11 1.31
N ALA A 57 21.70 -4.30 1.92
CA ALA A 57 22.95 -4.92 2.35
C ALA A 57 23.92 -5.20 1.18
N SER A 58 23.40 -5.46 -0.02
CA SER A 58 24.23 -5.68 -1.22
C SER A 58 24.90 -4.41 -1.76
N GLY A 59 24.53 -3.22 -1.27
CA GLY A 59 25.04 -1.93 -1.77
C GLY A 59 24.52 -1.54 -3.16
N LYS A 60 23.59 -2.33 -3.73
CA LYS A 60 22.96 -2.09 -5.04
C LYS A 60 21.62 -1.35 -4.95
N ALA A 61 21.09 -1.17 -3.74
CA ALA A 61 19.85 -0.44 -3.54
C ALA A 61 20.01 1.03 -3.98
N VAL A 62 19.02 1.52 -4.73
CA VAL A 62 18.88 2.92 -5.11
C VAL A 62 17.55 3.46 -4.60
N GLY A 63 17.48 4.77 -4.39
CA GLY A 63 16.29 5.50 -3.97
C GLY A 63 16.31 6.90 -4.57
N LEU A 64 15.38 7.75 -4.12
CA LEU A 64 15.36 9.17 -4.49
C LEU A 64 15.98 9.99 -3.37
N ASP A 65 16.79 10.98 -3.72
CA ASP A 65 17.23 12.03 -2.78
C ASP A 65 16.14 13.10 -2.59
N ALA A 66 16.46 14.15 -1.82
CA ALA A 66 15.53 15.23 -1.51
C ALA A 66 15.06 16.02 -2.76
N ASP A 67 15.87 16.02 -3.82
CA ASP A 67 15.58 16.70 -5.08
C ASP A 67 14.92 15.76 -6.11
N GLY A 68 14.67 14.50 -5.73
CA GLY A 68 14.05 13.49 -6.58
C GLY A 68 15.02 12.82 -7.56
N ASN A 69 16.34 12.96 -7.39
CA ASN A 69 17.33 12.29 -8.22
C ASN A 69 17.62 10.89 -7.69
N ILE A 70 18.02 9.98 -8.59
CA ILE A 70 18.41 8.63 -8.23
C ILE A 70 19.74 8.65 -7.46
N ALA A 71 19.72 8.17 -6.22
CA ALA A 71 20.89 8.05 -5.35
C ALA A 71 20.99 6.64 -4.75
N LYS A 72 22.16 6.27 -4.22
CA LYS A 72 22.29 5.01 -3.45
C LYS A 72 21.44 5.09 -2.19
N ALA A 73 20.66 4.04 -1.93
CA ALA A 73 19.86 3.97 -0.72
C ALA A 73 20.76 3.78 0.50
N LYS A 74 20.42 4.45 1.61
CA LYS A 74 21.12 4.27 2.88
C LYS A 74 20.97 2.82 3.36
N PRO A 75 22.05 2.19 3.88
CA PRO A 75 21.91 0.93 4.59
C PRO A 75 20.90 1.06 5.74
N LEU A 76 20.14 0.00 6.00
CA LEU A 76 19.40 -0.09 7.26
C LEU A 76 20.44 -0.23 8.38
N ALA A 77 20.33 0.62 9.40
CA ALA A 77 21.14 0.53 10.61
C ALA A 77 20.77 -0.71 11.43
#